data_AF-A0A356RGK8-F1
#
_entry.id   AF-A0A356RGK8-F1
#
_cell.length_a   1.000
_cell.length_b   1.000
_cell.length_c   1.000
_cell.angle_alpha   90.00
_cell.angle_beta   90.00
_cell.angle_gamma   90.00
#
_symmetry.space_group_name_H-M   'P 1'
#
loop_
_entity.id
_entity.type
_entity.pdbx_description
1 polymer ?
#
loop_
_entity_poly.entity_id
_entity_poly.type
_entity_poly.pdbx_seq_one_letter_code
_entity_poly.pdbx_strand_id
1 'polypeptide(L)' 'MAQVLVRQLDEKVVVRLKKRAQEHGCSLESEVRTILEEAVLDYEGAWERIEQFHKRLKKSGQTFSDSAELTREDRNR' A
#
# COMPACT_ATOMS: atom_id res chain seq x y z
N MET A 1 -6.97 -18.04 7.86
CA MET A 1 -5.99 -17.91 8.97
C MET A 1 -4.74 -18.68 8.55
N ALA A 2 -3.60 -18.00 8.56
CA ALA A 2 -2.29 -18.60 8.33
C ALA A 2 -1.36 -18.11 9.44
N GLN A 3 -0.48 -18.97 9.95
CA GLN A 3 0.45 -18.64 11.01
C GLN A 3 1.87 -18.84 10.50
N VAL A 4 2.73 -17.84 10.70
CA VAL A 4 4.15 -17.90 10.35
C VAL A 4 4.97 -17.79 11.63
N LEU A 5 5.83 -18.78 11.89
CA LEU A 5 6.77 -18.76 12.99
C LEU A 5 8.18 -18.46 12.45
N VAL A 6 8.69 -17.27 12.75
CA VAL A 6 10.07 -16.90 12.42
C VAL A 6 10.98 -17.32 13.57
N ARG A 7 11.82 -18.33 13.35
CA ARG A 7 12.79 -18.81 14.34
C ARG A 7 14.07 -17.98 14.28
N GLN A 8 14.77 -17.87 15.41
CA GLN A 8 16.08 -17.22 15.52
C GLN A 8 16.09 -15.76 15.00
N LEU A 9 14.99 -15.03 15.20
CA LEU A 9 14.95 -13.61 14.87
C LEU A 9 15.82 -12.82 15.86
N ASP A 10 16.68 -11.94 15.34
CA ASP A 10 17.54 -11.09 16.17
C ASP A 10 16.68 -10.24 17.13
N GLU A 11 17.02 -10.29 18.41
CA GLU A 11 16.32 -9.56 19.47
C GLU A 11 16.29 -8.05 19.19
N LYS A 12 17.33 -7.50 18.57
CA LYS A 12 17.37 -6.08 18.17
C LYS A 12 16.28 -5.74 17.17
N VAL A 13 15.95 -6.66 16.26
CA VAL A 13 14.87 -6.49 15.29
C VAL A 13 13.53 -6.49 16.00
N VAL A 14 13.32 -7.40 16.96
CA VAL A 14 12.09 -7.45 17.78
C VAL A 14 11.88 -6.14 18.54
N VAL A 15 12.93 -5.58 19.14
CA VAL A 15 12.86 -4.30 19.87
C VAL A 15 12.46 -3.15 18.94
N ARG A 16 13.05 -3.09 17.73
CA ARG A 16 12.70 -2.05 16.75
C ARG A 16 11.27 -2.17 16.25
N LEU A 17 10.80 -3.39 15.99
CA LEU A 17 9.41 -3.64 15.57
C LEU A 17 8.41 -3.23 16.68
N LYS A 18 8.72 -3.53 17.94
CA LYS A 18 7.88 -3.08 19.08
C LYS A 18 7.80 -1.56 19.18
N LYS A 19 8.92 -0.86 19.02
CA LYS A 19 8.94 0.62 19.02
C LYS A 19 8.10 1.19 17.89
N ARG A 20 8.25 0.64 16.68
CA ARG A 20 7.50 1.07 15.49
C ARG A 20 6.01 0.83 15.64
N ALA A 21 5.60 -0.32 16.17
CA ALA A 21 4.21 -0.61 16.49
C ALA A 21 3.61 0.38 17.51
N GLN A 22 4.38 0.76 18.54
CA GLN A 22 3.96 1.79 19.50
C GLN A 22 3.80 3.17 18.84
N GLU A 23 4.73 3.56 17.97
CA GLU A 23 4.67 4.83 17.23
C GLU A 23 3.45 4.88 16.30
N HIS A 24 3.09 3.76 15.67
CA HIS A 24 1.89 3.64 14.83
C HIS A 24 0.60 3.40 15.62
N GLY A 25 0.67 3.26 16.95
CA GLY A 25 -0.49 3.01 17.81
C GLY A 25 -1.17 1.65 17.55
N CYS A 26 -0.43 0.67 17.03
CA CYS A 26 -0.96 -0.63 16.64
C CYS A 26 -0.27 -1.78 17.39
N SER A 27 -0.81 -3.00 17.27
CA SER A 27 -0.18 -4.19 17.85
C SER A 27 1.05 -4.61 17.04
N LEU A 28 2.00 -5.28 17.69
CA LEU A 28 3.18 -5.84 17.02
C LEU A 28 2.79 -6.78 15.87
N GLU A 29 1.75 -7.60 16.08
CA GLU A 29 1.23 -8.49 15.04
C GLU A 29 0.71 -7.70 13.84
N SER A 30 -0.03 -6.61 14.07
CA SER A 30 -0.56 -5.79 12.98
C SER A 30 0.55 -5.12 12.18
N GLU A 31 1.55 -4.56 12.85
CA GLU A 31 2.71 -3.95 12.18
C GLU A 31 3.47 -4.98 11.34
N VAL A 32 3.73 -6.17 11.89
CA VAL A 32 4.43 -7.23 11.16
C VAL A 32 3.60 -7.73 9.98
N ARG A 33 2.28 -7.86 10.15
CA ARG A 33 1.38 -8.24 9.06
C ARG A 33 1.45 -7.23 7.92
N THR A 34 1.32 -5.94 8.22
CA THR A 34 1.41 -4.87 7.22
C THR A 34 2.76 -4.89 6.51
N ILE A 35 3.87 -5.03 7.23
CA ILE A 35 5.20 -5.12 6.62
C ILE A 35 5.31 -6.32 5.67
N LEU A 36 4.79 -7.48 6.05
CA LEU A 36 4.83 -8.68 5.21
C LEU A 36 3.94 -8.53 3.97
N GLU A 37 2.75 -7.94 4.12
CA GLU A 37 1.86 -7.66 3.01
C GLU A 37 2.51 -6.68 2.03
N GLU A 38 3.06 -5.57 2.52
CA GLU A 38 3.78 -4.57 1.72
C GLU A 38 5.03 -5.15 1.05
N ALA A 39 5.78 -6.02 1.73
CA ALA A 39 6.99 -6.63 1.17
C ALA A 39 6.69 -7.61 0.03
N VAL A 40 5.49 -8.18 -0.01
CA VAL A 40 5.05 -9.14 -1.05
C VAL A 40 4.28 -8.44 -2.16
N LEU A 41 3.89 -7.16 -1.99
CA LEU A 41 3.32 -6.38 -3.08
C LEU A 41 4.34 -6.28 -4.21
N ASP A 42 4.02 -6.94 -5.33
CA ASP A 42 4.76 -6.81 -6.58
C ASP A 42 4.45 -5.43 -7.19
N TYR A 43 5.17 -4.43 -6.70
CA TYR A 43 5.07 -3.05 -7.19
C TYR A 43 5.41 -2.97 -8.67
N GLU A 44 6.38 -3.76 -9.17
CA GLU A 44 6.75 -3.75 -10.59
C GLU A 44 5.60 -4.28 -11.45
N GLY A 45 5.02 -5.43 -11.12
CA GLY A 45 3.85 -5.96 -11.83
C GLY A 45 2.59 -5.12 -11.66
N ALA A 46 2.46 -4.36 -10.56
CA ALA A 46 1.39 -3.38 -10.38
C ALA A 46 1.58 -2.17 -11.31
N TRP A 47 2.80 -1.64 -11.41
CA TRP A 47 3.14 -0.55 -12.32
C TRP A 47 2.97 -0.95 -13.79
N GLU A 48 3.37 -2.16 -14.18
CA GLU A 48 3.13 -2.69 -15.52
C GLU A 48 1.64 -2.74 -15.86
N ARG A 49 0.79 -3.19 -14.92
CA ARG A 49 -0.67 -3.21 -15.11
C ARG A 49 -1.25 -1.80 -15.28
N ILE A 50 -0.80 -0.83 -14.48
CA ILE A 50 -1.20 0.58 -14.59
C ILE A 50 -0.77 1.15 -15.95
N GLU A 51 0.47 0.89 -16.37
CA GLU A 51 1.00 1.39 -17.64
C GLU A 51 0.25 0.79 -18.84
N GLN A 52 -0.06 -0.50 -18.81
CA GLN A 52 -0.89 -1.16 -19.82
C GLN A 52 -2.31 -0.56 -19.88
N PHE A 53 -2.91 -0.29 -18.72
CA PHE A 53 -4.21 0.35 -18.62
C PHE A 53 -4.20 1.78 -19.21
N HIS A 54 -3.18 2.59 -18.86
CA HIS A 54 -2.96 3.92 -19.43
C HIS A 54 -2.77 3.87 -20.95
N LYS A 55 -1.99 2.90 -21.47
CA LYS A 55 -1.81 2.70 -22.92
C LYS A 55 -3.14 2.37 -23.61
N ARG A 56 -4.00 1.54 -23.00
CA ARG A 56 -5.34 1.20 -23.52
C ARG A 56 -6.27 2.42 -23.52
N LEU A 57 -6.30 3.18 -22.43
CA LEU A 57 -7.10 4.41 -22.33
C LEU A 57 -6.65 5.49 -23.32
N LYS A 58 -5.34 5.69 -23.49
CA LYS A 58 -4.85 6.62 -24.53
C LYS A 58 -5.25 6.17 -25.92
N LYS A 59 -5.25 4.86 -26.20
CA LYS A 59 -5.69 4.29 -27.47
C LYS A 59 -7.20 4.37 -27.70
N SER A 60 -8.02 4.38 -26.65
CA SER A 60 -9.48 4.51 -26.80
C SER A 60 -9.93 5.92 -27.20
N GLY A 61 -9.03 6.91 -27.18
CA GLY A 61 -9.31 8.27 -27.63
C GLY A 61 -10.28 9.04 -26.72
N GLN A 62 -10.58 8.50 -25.54
CA GLN A 62 -11.54 9.07 -24.61
C GLN A 62 -10.89 10.23 -23.85
N THR A 63 -11.38 11.44 -24.06
CA THR A 63 -10.97 12.63 -23.30
C THR A 63 -11.82 12.73 -22.04
N PHE A 64 -11.19 12.61 -20.88
CA PHE A 64 -11.84 12.87 -19.60
C PHE A 64 -11.72 14.36 -19.29
N SER A 65 -12.81 15.00 -18.87
CA SER A 65 -12.75 16.38 -18.37
C SER A 65 -11.98 16.41 -17.04
N ASP A 66 -11.33 17.53 -16.75
CA ASP A 66 -10.63 17.69 -15.47
C ASP A 66 -11.63 17.59 -14.31
N SER A 67 -11.53 16.51 -13.53
CA SER A 67 -12.40 16.25 -12.38
C SER A 67 -12.09 17.14 -11.18
N ALA A 68 -11.08 18.00 -11.28
CA ALA A 68 -10.70 18.92 -10.20
C ALA A 68 -11.81 19.92 -9.84
N GLU A 69 -12.63 20.36 -10.81
CA GLU A 69 -13.77 21.25 -10.51
C GLU A 69 -14.86 20.53 -9.70
N LEU A 70 -15.27 19.33 -10.13
CA LEU A 70 -16.25 18.50 -9.43
C LEU A 70 -15.81 18.16 -7.99
N THR A 71 -14.52 17.90 -7.80
CA THR A 71 -13.95 17.61 -6.47
C THR A 71 -13.92 18.85 -5.57
N ARG A 72 -13.75 20.05 -6.15
CA ARG A 72 -13.80 21.32 -5.39
C ARG A 72 -15.22 21.67 -4.98
N GLU A 73 -16.20 21.45 -5.85
CA GLU A 73 -17.62 21.67 -5.53
C GLU A 73 -18.09 20.80 -4.37
N ASP A 74 -17.71 19.51 -4.37
CA ASP A 74 -18.10 18.57 -3.32
C ASP A 74 -17.46 18.89 -1.95
N ARG A 75 -16.23 19.43 -1.94
CA ARG A 75 -15.55 19.86 -0.71
C ARG A 75 -16.09 21.16 -0.11
N ASN A 76 -16.80 21.97 -0.89
CA ASN A 76 -17.36 23.25 -0.47
C ASN A 76 -18.82 23.15 -0.01
N ARG A 77 -19.34 21.92 0.14
CA ARG A 77 -20.73 21.61 0.51
C ARG A 77 -20.83 21.15 1.95
#